data_AF-A0A8J2HIZ9-F1
#
_entry.id   AF-A0A8J2HIZ9-F1
#
_cell.length_a   1.000
_cell.length_b   1.000
_cell.length_c   1.000
_cell.angle_alpha   90.00
_cell.angle_beta   90.00
_cell.angle_gamma   90.00
#
_symmetry.space_group_name_H-M   'P 1'
#
loop_
_entity.id
_entity.type
_entity.pdbx_description
1 polymer ?
#
loop_
_entity_poly.entity_id
_entity_poly.type
_entity_poly.pdbx_seq_one_letter_code
_entity_poly.pdbx_strand_id
1 'polypeptide(L)'
;MKIIEENRNKIRSDVVNVLMNFFRKKEPREFDEIRKNMRITSRFLKEHDELIVARSDKGGSTVVMYREEYVTGMNDMLKDDRTYKKIVKDPTNKFQLQSNFAEKNLARVKELLKNNNYPVCFINKAAELFSKKVEAKNNIAGVSNIKKCYKFPFIKGLS
;
A
#
# COMPACT_ATOMS: atom_id res chain seq x y z
N MET A 1 -42.34 -21.24 -58.49
CA MET A 1 -42.54 -20.77 -57.10
C MET A 1 -41.37 -21.06 -56.16
N LYS A 2 -40.76 -22.26 -56.15
CA LYS A 2 -39.66 -22.62 -55.22
C LYS A 2 -38.40 -21.73 -55.31
N ILE A 3 -37.96 -21.37 -56.52
CA ILE A 3 -36.76 -20.54 -56.75
C ILE A 3 -36.89 -19.14 -56.10
N ILE A 4 -38.10 -18.59 -56.06
CA ILE A 4 -38.37 -17.29 -55.43
C ILE A 4 -38.34 -17.41 -53.89
N GLU A 5 -38.75 -18.55 -53.34
CA GLU A 5 -38.69 -18.82 -51.90
C GLU A 5 -37.26 -19.02 -51.43
N GLU A 6 -36.44 -19.76 -52.18
CA GLU A 6 -35.01 -19.94 -51.87
C GLU A 6 -34.25 -18.62 -51.86
N ASN A 7 -34.50 -17.75 -52.84
CA ASN A 7 -33.87 -16.42 -52.88
C ASN A 7 -34.31 -15.55 -51.69
N ARG A 8 -35.58 -15.60 -51.29
CA ARG A 8 -36.08 -14.90 -50.10
C ARG A 8 -35.44 -15.42 -48.82
N ASN A 9 -35.27 -16.73 -48.70
CA ASN A 9 -34.63 -17.36 -47.54
C ASN A 9 -33.13 -17.04 -47.47
N LYS A 10 -32.45 -16.94 -48.62
CA LYS A 10 -31.05 -16.53 -48.69
C LYS A 10 -30.85 -15.09 -48.20
N ILE A 11 -31.65 -14.15 -48.71
CA ILE A 11 -31.63 -12.74 -48.26
C ILE A 11 -31.92 -12.65 -46.76
N ARG A 12 -32.89 -13.42 -46.27
CA ARG A 12 -33.19 -13.47 -44.82
C ARG A 12 -31.99 -13.97 -44.02
N SER A 13 -31.32 -15.03 -44.47
CA SER A 13 -30.14 -15.57 -43.79
C SER A 13 -29.00 -14.55 -43.76
N ASP A 14 -28.74 -13.89 -44.88
CA ASP A 14 -27.69 -12.88 -44.99
C ASP A 14 -27.95 -11.69 -44.05
N VAL A 15 -29.18 -11.16 -44.04
CA VAL A 15 -29.59 -10.07 -43.14
C VAL A 15 -29.52 -10.48 -41.67
N VAL A 16 -30.00 -11.69 -41.34
CA VAL A 16 -29.92 -12.21 -39.97
C VAL A 16 -28.47 -12.36 -39.51
N ASN A 17 -27.57 -12.81 -40.38
CA ASN A 17 -26.15 -12.94 -40.05
C ASN A 17 -25.50 -11.58 -39.79
N VAL A 18 -25.79 -10.57 -40.61
CA VAL A 18 -25.29 -9.20 -40.42
C VAL A 18 -25.82 -8.62 -39.09
N LEU A 19 -27.14 -8.75 -38.84
CA LEU A 19 -27.76 -8.28 -37.61
C LEU A 19 -27.19 -9.01 -36.38
N MET A 20 -27.09 -10.34 -36.43
CA MET A 20 -26.54 -11.14 -35.35
C MET A 20 -25.09 -10.78 -35.06
N ASN A 21 -24.26 -10.52 -36.08
CA ASN A 21 -22.89 -10.08 -35.89
C ASN A 21 -22.81 -8.68 -35.28
N PHE A 22 -23.71 -7.78 -35.67
CA PHE A 22 -23.83 -6.45 -35.08
C PHE A 22 -24.21 -6.53 -33.59
N PHE A 23 -25.24 -7.31 -33.24
CA PHE A 23 -25.67 -7.51 -31.84
C PHE A 23 -24.68 -8.35 -31.02
N ARG A 24 -23.87 -9.21 -31.66
CA ARG A 24 -22.79 -9.99 -31.01
C ARG A 24 -21.49 -9.20 -30.87
N LYS A 25 -21.35 -8.05 -31.55
CA LYS A 25 -20.19 -7.17 -31.38
C LYS A 25 -20.20 -6.70 -29.93
N LYS A 26 -19.38 -7.32 -29.09
CA LYS A 26 -19.20 -6.86 -27.71
C LYS A 26 -18.64 -5.45 -27.79
N GLU A 27 -19.35 -4.49 -27.21
CA GLU A 27 -18.78 -3.21 -26.81
C GLU A 27 -17.41 -3.51 -26.18
N PRO A 28 -16.33 -2.80 -26.58
CA PRO A 28 -15.06 -2.95 -25.90
C PRO A 28 -15.35 -2.77 -24.41
N ARG A 29 -15.01 -3.78 -23.61
CA ARG A 29 -15.28 -3.69 -22.18
C ARG A 29 -14.51 -2.47 -21.69
N GLU A 30 -15.12 -1.65 -20.85
CA GLU A 30 -14.47 -0.48 -20.24
C GLU A 30 -13.06 -0.80 -19.72
N PHE A 31 -12.89 -2.03 -19.19
CA PHE A 31 -11.61 -2.60 -18.77
C PHE A 31 -10.52 -2.66 -19.87
N ASP A 32 -10.89 -2.96 -21.10
CA ASP A 32 -9.99 -3.04 -22.25
C ASP A 32 -9.47 -1.64 -22.65
N GLU A 33 -10.31 -0.61 -22.54
CA GLU A 33 -9.92 0.79 -22.77
C GLU A 33 -9.02 1.33 -21.66
N ILE A 34 -9.37 1.10 -20.39
CA ILE A 34 -8.53 1.48 -19.25
C ILE A 34 -7.15 0.85 -19.37
N ARG A 35 -7.07 -0.44 -19.73
CA ARG A 35 -5.79 -1.14 -19.90
C ARG A 35 -4.98 -0.58 -21.07
N LYS A 36 -5.63 -0.19 -22.17
CA LYS A 36 -4.98 0.47 -23.29
C LYS A 36 -4.43 1.83 -22.87
N ASN A 37 -5.24 2.65 -22.20
CA ASN A 37 -4.85 3.97 -21.72
C ASN A 37 -3.70 3.87 -20.71
N MET A 38 -3.75 2.92 -19.78
CA MET A 38 -2.67 2.68 -18.82
C MET A 38 -1.33 2.41 -19.50
N ARG A 39 -1.31 1.62 -20.59
CA ARG A 39 -0.09 1.35 -21.36
C ARG A 39 0.43 2.60 -22.08
N ILE A 40 -0.47 3.39 -22.67
CA ILE A 40 -0.13 4.63 -23.36
C ILE A 40 0.44 5.64 -22.36
N THR A 41 -0.28 5.89 -21.26
CA THR A 41 0.16 6.80 -20.19
C THR A 41 1.48 6.35 -19.57
N SER A 42 1.67 5.05 -19.32
CA SER A 42 2.94 4.55 -18.78
C SER A 42 4.11 4.74 -19.75
N ARG A 43 3.87 4.69 -21.07
CA ARG A 43 4.90 5.00 -22.06
C ARG A 43 5.20 6.49 -22.10
N PHE A 44 4.15 7.31 -22.17
CA PHE A 44 4.26 8.78 -22.14
C PHE A 44 5.08 9.27 -20.93
N LEU A 45 4.78 8.78 -19.73
CA LEU A 45 5.50 9.17 -18.52
C LEU A 45 6.96 8.67 -18.47
N LYS A 46 7.32 7.64 -19.26
CA LYS A 46 8.71 7.19 -19.39
C LYS A 46 9.50 8.02 -20.41
N GLU A 47 8.82 8.58 -21.40
CA GLU A 47 9.41 9.45 -22.42
C GLU A 47 9.56 10.88 -21.89
N HIS A 48 8.76 11.28 -20.90
CA HIS A 48 8.73 12.61 -20.29
C HIS A 48 9.17 12.57 -18.81
N ASP A 49 10.47 12.42 -18.57
CA ASP A 49 11.06 12.31 -17.23
C ASP A 49 11.03 13.65 -16.44
N GLU A 50 10.77 14.75 -17.14
CA GLU A 50 10.52 16.09 -16.61
C GLU A 50 9.19 16.22 -15.86
N LEU A 51 8.25 15.30 -16.07
CA LEU A 51 6.97 15.29 -15.37
C LEU A 51 7.04 14.40 -14.13
N ILE A 52 6.36 14.83 -13.06
CA ILE A 52 6.17 14.03 -11.86
C ILE A 52 4.68 13.82 -11.61
N VAL A 53 4.33 12.56 -11.30
CA VAL A 53 2.98 12.17 -10.89
C VAL A 53 3.03 11.87 -9.40
N ALA A 54 2.35 12.69 -8.60
CA ALA A 54 2.31 12.57 -7.15
C ALA A 54 0.88 12.45 -6.65
N ARG A 55 0.71 11.77 -5.51
CA ARG A 55 -0.57 11.79 -4.79
C ARG A 55 -0.72 13.14 -4.10
N SER A 56 -1.89 13.75 -4.22
CA SER A 56 -2.25 14.94 -3.45
C SER A 56 -2.29 14.59 -1.96
N ASP A 57 -1.79 15.50 -1.13
CA ASP A 57 -1.85 15.39 0.33
C ASP A 57 -3.30 15.30 0.84
N LYS A 58 -4.23 15.98 0.14
CA LYS A 58 -5.66 16.03 0.49
C LYS A 58 -6.54 15.62 -0.69
N GLY A 59 -7.62 14.88 -0.41
CA GLY A 59 -8.68 14.64 -1.39
C GLY A 59 -8.45 13.51 -2.40
N GLY A 60 -7.54 12.56 -2.12
CA GLY A 60 -7.39 11.32 -2.91
C GLY A 60 -7.06 11.51 -4.40
N SER A 61 -6.71 12.72 -4.79
CA SER A 61 -6.47 13.12 -6.18
C SER A 61 -5.02 12.88 -6.57
N THR A 62 -4.75 12.76 -7.87
CA THR A 62 -3.40 12.66 -8.42
C THR A 62 -3.05 13.97 -9.11
N VAL A 63 -1.86 14.51 -8.82
CA VAL A 63 -1.36 15.74 -9.41
C VAL A 63 -0.23 15.41 -10.38
N VAL A 64 -0.25 16.07 -11.54
CA VAL A 64 0.82 16.04 -12.53
C VAL A 64 1.42 17.43 -12.62
N MET A 65 2.74 17.54 -12.47
CA MET A 65 3.45 18.81 -12.52
C MET A 65 4.88 18.62 -13.04
N TYR A 66 5.59 19.71 -13.29
CA TYR A 66 7.00 19.64 -13.64
C TYR A 66 7.84 19.29 -12.41
N ARG A 67 8.86 18.46 -12.63
CA ARG A 67 9.80 18.01 -11.61
C ARG A 67 10.57 19.18 -11.01
N GLU A 68 10.96 20.15 -11.82
CA GLU A 68 11.71 21.33 -11.37
C GLU A 68 10.88 22.18 -10.41
N GLU A 69 9.61 22.44 -10.74
CA GLU A 69 8.68 23.17 -9.88
C GLU A 69 8.45 22.42 -8.56
N TYR A 70 8.24 21.10 -8.64
CA TYR A 70 8.07 20.25 -7.46
C TYR A 70 9.30 20.31 -6.53
N VAL A 71 10.49 20.10 -7.08
CA VAL A 71 11.74 20.08 -6.30
C VAL A 71 12.01 21.46 -5.69
N THR A 72 11.78 22.53 -6.44
CA THR A 72 11.95 23.91 -5.96
C THR A 72 11.01 24.19 -4.80
N GLY A 73 9.71 23.94 -4.97
CA GLY A 73 8.72 24.16 -3.93
C GLY A 73 8.98 23.31 -2.68
N MET A 74 9.37 22.05 -2.85
CA MET A 74 9.72 21.17 -1.72
C MET A 74 10.95 21.65 -0.96
N ASN A 75 12.00 22.08 -1.68
CA ASN A 75 13.21 22.60 -1.05
C ASN A 75 12.94 23.90 -0.30
N ASP A 76 12.11 24.79 -0.85
CA ASP A 76 11.75 26.04 -0.21
C ASP A 76 10.95 25.80 1.08
N MET A 77 10.00 24.87 1.07
CA MET A 77 9.24 24.48 2.26
C MET A 77 10.11 23.83 3.34
N LEU A 78 11.10 23.03 2.95
CA LEU A 78 11.97 22.28 3.87
C LEU A 78 13.19 23.07 4.33
N LYS A 79 13.37 24.31 3.86
CA LYS A 79 14.49 25.19 4.23
C LYS A 79 14.37 25.76 5.64
N ASP A 80 13.19 25.66 6.27
CA ASP A 80 12.98 26.15 7.62
C ASP A 80 13.69 25.27 8.68
N ASP A 81 14.84 25.75 9.15
CA ASP A 81 15.63 25.13 10.22
C ASP A 81 14.96 25.20 11.61
N ARG A 82 13.88 25.98 11.78
CA ARG A 82 13.13 26.01 13.04
C ARG A 82 12.23 24.79 13.20
N THR A 83 11.58 24.38 12.12
CA THR A 83 10.60 23.27 12.14
C THR A 83 11.25 21.93 11.79
N TYR A 84 12.19 21.92 10.83
CA TYR A 84 12.80 20.69 10.34
C TYR A 84 14.28 20.61 10.72
N LYS A 85 14.76 19.39 10.99
CA LYS A 85 16.17 19.12 11.30
C LYS A 85 16.78 18.22 10.25
N LYS A 86 17.88 18.66 9.65
CA LYS A 86 18.66 17.85 8.70
C LYS A 86 19.30 16.65 9.41
N ILE A 87 19.09 15.47 8.85
CA ILE A 87 19.67 14.20 9.33
C ILE A 87 20.82 13.78 8.42
N VAL A 88 21.91 13.27 9.00
CA VAL A 88 23.15 12.90 8.28
C VAL A 88 23.01 11.58 7.54
N LYS A 89 22.16 10.66 8.05
CA LYS A 89 21.97 9.32 7.52
C LYS A 89 20.49 8.97 7.52
N ASP A 90 20.07 8.24 6.49
CA ASP A 90 18.72 7.68 6.42
C ASP A 90 18.44 6.76 7.64
N PRO A 91 17.44 7.09 8.47
CA PRO A 91 17.09 6.33 9.66
C PRO A 91 16.15 5.15 9.34
N THR A 92 15.71 4.97 8.10
CA THR A 92 14.74 3.94 7.69
C THR A 92 15.14 2.55 8.16
N ASN A 93 16.38 2.14 7.92
CA ASN A 93 16.90 0.84 8.37
C ASN A 93 16.85 0.70 9.90
N LYS A 94 17.15 1.78 10.64
CA LYS A 94 17.11 1.76 12.10
C LYS A 94 15.68 1.53 12.59
N PHE A 95 14.70 2.25 12.04
CA PHE A 95 13.30 2.09 12.42
C PHE A 95 12.75 0.72 12.03
N GLN A 96 13.10 0.21 10.84
CA GLN A 96 12.72 -1.14 10.42
C GLN A 96 13.28 -2.21 11.38
N LEU A 97 14.56 -2.11 11.73
CA LEU A 97 15.17 -3.05 12.68
C LEU A 97 14.51 -2.96 14.07
N GLN A 98 14.16 -1.77 14.53
CA GLN A 98 13.46 -1.57 15.80
C GLN A 98 12.05 -2.20 15.78
N SER A 99 11.28 -2.00 14.71
CA SER A 99 9.96 -2.62 14.56
C SER A 99 10.06 -4.14 14.51
N ASN A 100 10.96 -4.68 13.68
CA ASN A 100 11.18 -6.13 13.55
C ASN A 100 11.66 -6.74 14.87
N PHE A 101 12.49 -6.04 15.65
CA PHE A 101 12.94 -6.48 16.96
C PHE A 101 11.79 -6.53 17.97
N ALA A 102 10.91 -5.52 17.98
CA ALA A 102 9.74 -5.51 18.84
C ALA A 102 8.79 -6.69 18.53
N GLU A 103 8.54 -6.97 17.25
CA GLU A 103 7.72 -8.10 16.81
C GLU A 103 8.31 -9.46 17.23
N LYS A 104 9.61 -9.67 17.00
CA LYS A 104 10.30 -10.91 17.40
C LYS A 104 10.26 -11.13 18.91
N ASN A 105 10.47 -10.09 19.71
CA ASN A 105 10.40 -10.19 21.16
C ASN A 105 8.98 -10.49 21.64
N LEU A 106 7.96 -9.87 21.04
CA LEU A 106 6.57 -10.15 21.37
C LEU A 106 6.20 -11.61 21.07
N ALA A 107 6.64 -12.13 19.92
CA ALA A 107 6.44 -13.54 19.57
C ALA A 107 7.10 -14.48 20.58
N ARG A 108 8.36 -14.21 20.94
CA ARG A 108 9.10 -15.01 21.94
C ARG A 108 8.41 -14.99 23.31
N VAL A 109 7.92 -13.84 23.77
CA VAL A 109 7.22 -13.74 25.06
C VAL A 109 5.90 -14.51 25.03
N LYS A 110 5.13 -14.41 23.93
CA LYS A 110 3.88 -15.20 23.77
C LYS A 110 4.16 -16.70 23.84
N GLU A 111 5.22 -17.17 23.18
CA GLU A 111 5.60 -18.57 23.18
C GLU A 111 6.03 -19.05 24.57
N LEU A 112 6.83 -18.23 25.29
CA LEU A 112 7.23 -18.54 26.67
C LEU A 112 6.02 -18.66 27.60
N LEU A 113 5.05 -17.75 27.50
CA LEU A 113 3.85 -17.80 28.34
C LEU A 113 2.99 -19.03 28.01
N LYS A 114 2.88 -19.37 26.72
CA LYS A 114 2.18 -20.58 26.28
C LYS A 114 2.85 -21.85 26.83
N ASN A 115 4.18 -21.93 26.76
CA ASN A 115 4.96 -23.07 27.25
C ASN A 115 4.92 -23.22 28.77
N ASN A 116 4.61 -22.15 29.50
CA ASN A 116 4.38 -22.18 30.95
C ASN A 116 2.88 -22.35 31.31
N ASN A 117 2.05 -22.84 30.38
CA ASN A 117 0.62 -23.12 30.59
C ASN A 117 -0.22 -21.92 31.08
N TYR A 118 0.16 -20.69 30.76
CA TYR A 118 -0.67 -19.53 31.07
C TYR A 118 -1.96 -19.51 30.21
N PRO A 119 -3.11 -19.07 30.75
CA PRO A 119 -4.35 -18.96 30.00
C PRO A 119 -4.22 -18.05 28.76
N VAL A 120 -4.77 -18.49 27.62
CA VAL A 120 -4.66 -17.75 26.35
C VAL A 120 -5.25 -16.33 26.43
N CYS A 121 -6.34 -16.15 27.17
CA CYS A 121 -6.95 -14.83 27.39
C CYS A 121 -6.00 -13.87 28.12
N PHE A 122 -5.20 -14.38 29.06
CA PHE A 122 -4.19 -13.60 29.78
C PHE A 122 -3.03 -13.22 28.86
N ILE A 123 -2.55 -14.15 28.04
CA ILE A 123 -1.47 -13.92 27.07
C ILE A 123 -1.86 -12.82 26.07
N ASN A 124 -3.08 -12.89 25.53
CA ASN A 124 -3.59 -11.90 24.58
C ASN A 124 -3.74 -10.52 25.23
N LYS A 125 -4.29 -10.46 26.45
CA LYS A 125 -4.46 -9.21 27.19
C LYS A 125 -3.11 -8.57 27.55
N ALA A 126 -2.12 -9.38 27.93
CA ALA A 126 -0.76 -8.91 28.19
C ALA A 126 -0.12 -8.35 26.92
N ALA A 127 -0.22 -9.06 25.79
CA ALA A 127 0.31 -8.62 24.51
C ALA A 127 -0.30 -7.29 24.03
N GLU A 128 -1.60 -7.10 24.24
CA GLU A 128 -2.31 -5.86 23.92
C GLU A 128 -1.81 -4.68 24.77
N LEU A 129 -1.64 -4.88 26.09
CA LEU A 129 -1.10 -3.88 27.00
C LEU A 129 0.34 -3.47 26.64
N PHE A 130 1.16 -4.44 26.23
CA PHE A 130 2.51 -4.15 25.74
C PHE A 130 2.50 -3.30 24.48
N SER A 131 1.61 -3.59 23.52
CA SER A 131 1.49 -2.85 22.26
C SER A 131 1.10 -1.38 22.52
N LYS A 132 0.07 -1.15 23.35
CA LYS A 132 -0.39 0.19 23.76
C LYS A 132 0.71 1.01 24.46
N LYS A 133 1.57 0.35 25.25
CA LYS A 133 2.68 0.99 25.96
C LYS A 133 3.87 1.33 25.04
N VAL A 134 4.07 0.58 23.96
CA VAL A 134 5.08 0.89 22.93
C VAL A 134 4.62 2.11 22.11
N GLU A 135 3.35 2.14 21.71
CA GLU A 135 2.75 3.29 20.99
C GLU A 135 2.85 4.59 21.81
N ALA A 136 2.53 4.53 23.11
CA ALA A 136 2.67 5.68 24.01
C ALA A 136 4.12 6.19 24.13
N LYS A 137 5.13 5.31 24.05
CA LYS A 137 6.55 5.72 24.14
C LYS A 137 7.09 6.30 22.83
N ASN A 138 6.66 5.79 21.69
CA ASN A 138 7.08 6.31 20.39
C ASN A 138 6.58 7.76 20.19
N ASN A 139 5.43 8.11 20.77
CA ASN A 139 4.90 9.47 20.80
C ASN A 139 5.64 10.41 21.78
N ILE A 140 6.42 9.86 22.73
CA ILE A 140 7.14 10.61 23.79
C ILE A 140 8.67 10.59 23.55
N ALA A 141 9.13 10.06 22.41
CA ALA A 141 10.54 9.77 22.13
C ALA A 141 11.44 11.00 21.86
N GLY A 142 11.32 12.03 22.70
CA GLY A 142 12.30 13.09 22.93
C GLY A 142 13.07 12.97 24.26
N VAL A 143 12.91 11.90 25.06
CA VAL A 143 13.52 11.84 26.41
C VAL A 143 14.33 10.54 26.66
N SER A 144 15.65 10.73 26.61
CA SER A 144 16.77 10.04 27.28
C SER A 144 16.78 8.50 27.47
N ASN A 145 17.92 7.93 27.06
CA ASN A 145 18.41 6.58 27.34
C ASN A 145 18.33 6.21 28.83
N ILE A 146 17.34 5.40 29.22
CA ILE A 146 17.41 4.59 30.44
C ILE A 146 17.15 3.14 30.04
N LYS A 147 18.19 2.29 30.10
CA LYS A 147 18.01 0.83 30.00
C LYS A 147 17.20 0.38 31.22
N LYS A 148 15.87 0.30 31.08
CA LYS A 148 15.00 -0.29 32.11
C LYS A 148 15.03 -1.81 31.94
N CYS A 149 15.80 -2.50 32.77
CA CYS A 149 15.73 -3.95 32.93
C CYS A 149 14.41 -4.28 33.64
N TYR A 150 13.61 -5.19 33.10
CA TYR A 150 12.45 -5.72 33.82
C TYR A 150 12.86 -7.00 34.55
N LYS A 151 12.87 -6.95 35.88
CA LYS A 151 13.07 -8.13 36.72
C LYS A 151 11.73 -8.87 36.78
N PHE A 152 11.58 -9.90 35.97
CA PHE A 152 10.41 -10.77 36.05
C PHE A 152 10.49 -11.61 37.34
N PRO A 153 9.34 -11.89 38.00
CA PRO A 153 9.31 -12.87 39.08
C PRO A 153 9.84 -14.21 38.55
N PHE A 154 10.58 -14.91 39.41
CA PHE A 154 11.35 -16.11 39.08
C PHE A 154 10.54 -17.11 38.24
N ILE A 155 10.96 -17.33 36.99
CA ILE A 155 10.43 -18.35 36.09
C ILE A 155 11.30 -19.59 36.31
N LYS A 156 10.71 -20.71 36.76
CA LYS A 156 11.43 -21.98 36.85
C LYS A 156 11.98 -22.36 35.46
N GLY A 157 13.29 -22.60 35.36
CA GLY A 157 13.96 -23.02 34.12
C GLY A 157 14.77 -21.94 33.39
N LEU A 158 14.94 -20.75 33.97
CA LEU A 158 15.93 -19.76 33.54
C LEU A 158 17.08 -19.69 34.56
N SER A 159 18.05 -20.61 34.42
CA SER A 159 19.44 -20.38 34.85
C SER A 159 20.35 -20.45 33.64
#